data_AF-A0A432Z9A1-F1
#
_entry.id   AF-A0A432Z9A1-F1
#
_cell.length_a   1.000
_cell.length_b   1.000
_cell.length_c   1.000
_cell.angle_alpha   90.00
_cell.angle_beta   90.00
_cell.angle_gamma   90.00
#
_symmetry.space_group_name_H-M   'P 1'
#
loop_
_entity.id
_entity.type
_entity.pdbx_description
1 polymer ?
#
loop_
_entity_poly.entity_id
_entity_poly.type
_entity_poly.pdbx_seq_one_letter_code
_entity_poly.pdbx_strand_id
1 'polypeptide(L)'
;MTKAKVLQAALLATAMFGGAAAEADTLQLKLTSNTIDFNDFDVEPTTRLGNVEVVLTFDTTPEAILMADATQYINSLTDIKVTFFDDEGQPITTAPSAEYSLASADYSSTLYRYGSSDEGFFAGFNYSDESPDIFYNVEVSNFDDIASLYESLDGYPVVAEVAKAPQQAFLLTLTYLTTGQDGGYMVGSYLSSIEYIITDADGDGVTDALDLCEASIIDETVVLNGINSGVTNTVDANGCSVADQFALCDIDRDGDDYSYRGPTYCAMMTTYDLYRQGVLTYTEVRMLRNAL
;
A
#
# COMPACT_ATOMS: atom_id res chain seq x y z
N MET A 1 -9.67 65.01 7.90
CA MET A 1 -8.73 63.90 8.15
C MET A 1 -9.40 63.05 9.23
N THR A 2 -9.85 61.83 9.02
CA THR A 2 -9.10 60.64 8.58
C THR A 2 -10.06 59.57 8.05
N LYS A 3 -9.52 58.63 7.27
CA LYS A 3 -10.13 57.77 6.23
C LYS A 3 -11.18 56.75 6.73
N ALA A 4 -12.25 56.59 5.95
CA ALA A 4 -13.11 55.40 5.96
C ALA A 4 -12.45 54.28 5.13
N LYS A 5 -12.22 53.11 5.73
CA LYS A 5 -11.72 51.91 5.05
C LYS A 5 -12.91 51.09 4.53
N VAL A 6 -12.88 50.83 3.24
CA VAL A 6 -13.79 49.97 2.48
C VAL A 6 -13.52 48.51 2.87
N LEU A 7 -14.59 47.78 3.22
CA LEU A 7 -14.57 46.33 3.44
C LEU A 7 -14.94 45.67 2.10
N GLN A 8 -13.96 45.08 1.40
CA GLN A 8 -14.21 44.23 0.25
C GLN A 8 -14.41 42.80 0.75
N ALA A 9 -15.61 42.26 0.54
CA ALA A 9 -15.91 40.85 0.69
C ALA A 9 -15.25 40.07 -0.45
N ALA A 10 -14.34 39.15 -0.12
CA ALA A 10 -13.82 38.17 -1.05
C ALA A 10 -14.83 37.02 -1.16
N LEU A 11 -15.44 36.89 -2.34
CA LEU A 11 -16.24 35.73 -2.71
C LEU A 11 -15.26 34.59 -3.03
N LEU A 12 -15.21 33.57 -2.18
CA LEU A 12 -14.46 32.34 -2.45
C LEU A 12 -15.21 31.55 -3.53
N ALA A 13 -14.61 31.39 -4.70
CA ALA A 13 -15.15 30.56 -5.76
C ALA A 13 -14.70 29.12 -5.54
N THR A 14 -15.61 28.26 -5.08
CA THR A 14 -15.41 26.81 -5.02
C THR A 14 -15.50 26.26 -6.44
N ALA A 15 -14.37 25.95 -7.07
CA ALA A 15 -14.33 25.22 -8.32
C ALA A 15 -14.55 23.73 -8.01
N MET A 16 -15.72 23.19 -8.38
CA MET A 16 -15.96 21.75 -8.37
C MET A 16 -15.28 21.12 -9.58
N PHE A 17 -14.13 20.48 -9.38
CA PHE A 17 -13.55 19.56 -10.34
C PHE A 17 -14.11 18.16 -10.04
N GLY A 18 -15.07 17.71 -10.86
CA GLY A 18 -15.48 16.31 -10.88
C GLY A 18 -14.44 15.50 -11.64
N GLY A 19 -13.39 15.05 -10.95
CA GLY A 19 -12.59 13.92 -11.39
C GLY A 19 -13.37 12.63 -11.14
N ALA A 20 -13.26 11.65 -12.05
CA ALA A 20 -13.68 10.30 -11.74
C ALA A 20 -13.02 9.87 -10.42
N ALA A 21 -13.76 9.21 -9.53
CA ALA A 21 -13.17 8.64 -8.32
C ALA A 21 -12.05 7.69 -8.77
N ALA A 22 -10.80 8.07 -8.49
CA ALA A 22 -9.69 7.15 -8.62
C ALA A 22 -10.02 5.93 -7.76
N GLU A 23 -9.71 4.75 -8.29
CA GLU A 23 -9.82 3.52 -7.53
C GLU A 23 -9.04 3.67 -6.22
N ALA A 24 -9.55 3.04 -5.15
CA ALA A 24 -8.96 3.25 -3.84
C ALA A 24 -7.59 2.58 -3.79
N ASP A 25 -6.54 3.36 -3.96
CA ASP A 25 -5.17 2.87 -3.85
C ASP A 25 -4.92 2.48 -2.39
N THR A 26 -4.84 1.18 -2.15
CA THR A 26 -4.42 0.64 -0.86
C THR A 26 -2.91 0.67 -0.75
N LEU A 27 -2.40 1.13 0.38
CA LEU A 27 -0.96 1.21 0.64
C LEU A 27 -0.61 0.37 1.87
N GLN A 28 0.37 -0.52 1.75
CA GLN A 28 0.84 -1.30 2.89
C GLN A 28 2.25 -0.88 3.30
N LEU A 29 2.44 -0.53 4.57
CA LEU A 29 3.72 -0.13 5.14
C LEU A 29 4.16 -1.13 6.20
N LYS A 30 5.33 -1.73 5.98
CA LYS A 30 6.01 -2.62 6.92
C LYS A 30 7.07 -1.84 7.69
N LEU A 31 6.99 -1.94 9.02
CA LEU A 31 7.94 -1.40 9.97
C LEU A 31 8.61 -2.57 10.69
N THR A 32 9.93 -2.63 10.68
CA THR A 32 10.69 -3.63 11.43
C THR A 32 11.55 -2.95 12.46
N SER A 33 11.63 -3.51 13.66
CA SER A 33 12.50 -3.03 14.74
C SER A 33 13.60 -4.02 15.08
N ASN A 34 14.62 -3.62 15.86
CA ASN A 34 15.72 -4.50 16.28
C ASN A 34 15.90 -4.63 17.80
N THR A 35 15.26 -3.77 18.58
CA THR A 35 15.47 -3.73 20.04
C THR A 35 14.22 -3.21 20.70
N ILE A 36 13.56 -4.06 21.46
CA ILE A 36 12.35 -3.70 22.19
C ILE A 36 12.74 -3.26 23.61
N ASP A 37 12.35 -2.04 23.96
CA ASP A 37 12.27 -1.56 25.34
C ASP A 37 10.81 -1.61 25.77
N PHE A 38 10.50 -2.53 26.67
CA PHE A 38 9.13 -2.75 27.14
C PHE A 38 8.95 -1.92 28.41
N ASN A 39 8.15 -0.87 28.33
CA ASN A 39 7.70 -0.12 29.50
C ASN A 39 6.26 -0.55 29.78
N ASP A 40 6.11 -1.70 30.42
CA ASP A 40 4.80 -2.09 30.95
C ASP A 40 4.48 -1.33 32.23
N PHE A 41 3.19 -1.15 32.47
CA PHE A 41 2.66 -0.77 33.76
C PHE A 41 2.49 -1.96 34.72
N ASP A 42 2.36 -3.22 34.26
CA ASP A 42 2.14 -4.34 35.20
C ASP A 42 2.58 -5.79 34.81
N VAL A 43 3.01 -6.09 33.57
CA VAL A 43 3.35 -7.48 33.14
C VAL A 43 4.70 -7.58 32.42
N GLU A 44 5.74 -8.00 33.14
CA GLU A 44 6.99 -8.41 32.50
C GLU A 44 6.76 -9.64 31.60
N PRO A 45 7.06 -9.57 30.28
CA PRO A 45 6.90 -10.72 29.41
C PRO A 45 7.82 -11.85 29.87
N THR A 46 7.28 -13.06 30.00
CA THR A 46 8.07 -14.24 30.42
C THR A 46 9.11 -14.66 29.39
N THR A 47 8.96 -14.19 28.15
CA THR A 47 9.86 -14.43 27.03
C THR A 47 10.51 -13.11 26.65
N ARG A 48 11.84 -13.12 26.48
CA ARG A 48 12.55 -11.94 26.01
C ARG A 48 12.14 -11.65 24.57
N LEU A 49 11.68 -10.43 24.32
CA LEU A 49 11.30 -9.96 23.00
C LEU A 49 12.55 -9.54 22.23
N GLY A 50 12.77 -10.10 21.05
CA GLY A 50 13.88 -9.76 20.16
C GLY A 50 13.54 -8.54 19.31
N ASN A 51 12.52 -8.67 18.46
CA ASN A 51 12.05 -7.61 17.58
C ASN A 51 10.52 -7.61 17.40
N VAL A 52 10.02 -6.51 16.81
CA VAL A 52 8.63 -6.38 16.41
C VAL A 52 8.55 -6.00 14.94
N GLU A 53 7.60 -6.62 14.25
CA GLU A 53 7.16 -6.26 12.91
C GLU A 53 5.74 -5.69 13.00
N VAL A 54 5.53 -4.54 12.36
CA VAL A 54 4.22 -3.92 12.23
C VAL A 54 3.91 -3.75 10.75
N VAL A 55 2.76 -4.24 10.32
CA VAL A 55 2.23 -3.99 8.98
C VAL A 55 0.99 -3.12 9.13
N LEU A 56 1.01 -1.97 8.47
CA LEU A 56 -0.09 -1.01 8.41
C LEU A 56 -0.68 -1.06 7.01
N THR A 57 -2.00 -1.18 6.89
CA THR A 57 -2.70 -1.04 5.61
C THR A 57 -3.50 0.24 5.62
N PHE A 58 -3.35 1.07 4.59
CA PHE A 58 -4.02 2.34 4.43
C PHE A 58 -4.93 2.35 3.21
N ASP A 59 -6.08 3.02 3.33
CA ASP A 59 -6.87 3.56 2.24
C ASP A 59 -6.41 5.01 2.02
N THR A 60 -5.90 5.33 0.83
CA THR A 60 -5.36 6.65 0.52
C THR A 60 -6.39 7.64 -0.01
N THR A 61 -7.65 7.22 -0.18
CA THR A 61 -8.74 8.05 -0.70
C THR A 61 -9.38 9.07 0.26
N PRO A 62 -9.34 8.91 1.60
CA PRO A 62 -10.01 9.85 2.50
C PRO A 62 -9.51 11.28 2.36
N GLU A 63 -10.41 12.25 2.57
CA GLU A 63 -10.06 13.66 2.52
C GLU A 63 -9.16 14.07 3.70
N ALA A 64 -8.14 14.86 3.39
CA ALA A 64 -7.21 15.42 4.36
C ALA A 64 -7.86 16.51 5.24
N ILE A 65 -7.67 16.42 6.55
CA ILE A 65 -7.89 17.50 7.50
C ILE A 65 -6.56 18.19 7.76
N LEU A 66 -6.41 19.40 7.24
CA LEU A 66 -5.19 20.20 7.40
C LEU A 66 -5.15 20.86 8.78
N MET A 67 -4.05 20.66 9.50
CA MET A 67 -3.70 21.33 10.74
C MET A 67 -2.49 22.25 10.52
N ALA A 68 -2.03 22.96 11.56
CA ALA A 68 -0.95 23.94 11.41
C ALA A 68 0.41 23.29 11.10
N ASP A 69 0.65 22.10 11.63
CA ASP A 69 1.90 21.34 11.64
C ASP A 69 1.66 19.83 11.38
N ALA A 70 0.46 19.49 10.92
CA ALA A 70 0.08 18.12 10.66
C ALA A 70 -1.04 18.02 9.62
N THR A 71 -1.17 16.85 9.02
CA THR A 71 -2.32 16.47 8.20
C THR A 71 -2.91 15.18 8.77
N GLN A 72 -4.21 15.19 9.02
CA GLN A 72 -4.93 14.04 9.54
C GLN A 72 -5.84 13.45 8.45
N TYR A 73 -5.87 12.12 8.35
CA TYR A 73 -6.82 11.39 7.52
C TYR A 73 -7.68 10.50 8.42
N ILE A 74 -8.99 10.72 8.37
CA ILE A 74 -9.96 9.93 9.14
C ILE A 74 -10.33 8.69 8.35
N ASN A 75 -10.39 7.55 9.03
CA ASN A 75 -10.71 6.23 8.47
C ASN A 75 -9.75 5.76 7.37
N SER A 76 -8.53 6.33 7.31
CA SER A 76 -7.53 5.92 6.32
C SER A 76 -6.75 4.68 6.73
N LEU A 77 -6.74 4.30 8.01
CA LEU A 77 -6.08 3.07 8.45
C LEU A 77 -7.11 1.94 8.43
N THR A 78 -6.88 0.93 7.58
CA THR A 78 -7.81 -0.19 7.38
C THR A 78 -7.39 -1.45 8.12
N ASP A 79 -6.09 -1.65 8.35
CA ASP A 79 -5.56 -2.80 9.08
C ASP A 79 -4.25 -2.47 9.82
N ILE A 80 -4.05 -3.06 11.00
CA ILE A 80 -2.79 -3.09 11.73
C ILE A 80 -2.52 -4.54 12.16
N LYS A 81 -1.36 -5.05 11.76
CA LYS A 81 -0.85 -6.35 12.19
C LYS A 81 0.46 -6.18 12.93
N VAL A 82 0.50 -6.62 14.19
CA VAL A 82 1.70 -6.59 15.03
C VAL A 82 2.15 -8.00 15.34
N THR A 83 3.38 -8.32 14.94
CA THR A 83 4.03 -9.61 15.21
C THR A 83 5.28 -9.40 16.04
N PHE A 84 5.33 -10.01 17.21
CA PHE A 84 6.52 -10.04 18.07
C PHE A 84 7.32 -11.30 17.80
N PHE A 85 8.65 -11.22 17.84
CA PHE A 85 9.52 -12.39 17.73
C PHE A 85 10.51 -12.45 18.91
N ASP A 86 11.03 -13.65 19.16
CA ASP A 86 12.10 -13.88 20.14
C ASP A 86 13.49 -13.55 19.57
N ASP A 87 14.53 -13.73 20.39
CA ASP A 87 15.94 -13.50 19.99
C ASP A 87 16.39 -14.45 18.86
N GLU A 88 15.68 -15.56 18.65
CA GLU A 88 15.88 -16.52 17.56
C GLU A 88 15.08 -16.18 16.28
N GLY A 89 14.29 -15.10 16.31
CA GLY A 89 13.46 -14.66 15.19
C GLY A 89 12.22 -15.53 14.96
N GLN A 90 11.78 -16.29 15.96
CA GLN A 90 10.53 -17.04 15.91
C GLN A 90 9.37 -16.20 16.45
N PRO A 91 8.19 -16.22 15.79
CA PRO A 91 7.05 -15.45 16.25
C PRO A 91 6.58 -15.94 17.62
N ILE A 92 6.36 -15.00 18.55
CA ILE A 92 5.88 -15.27 19.90
C ILE A 92 4.36 -15.16 19.91
N THR A 93 3.67 -16.26 20.25
CA THR A 93 2.21 -16.31 20.34
C THR A 93 1.64 -15.93 21.72
N THR A 94 2.51 -15.79 22.72
CA THR A 94 2.12 -15.47 24.12
C THR A 94 2.23 -14.00 24.46
N ALA A 95 2.94 -13.22 23.64
CA ALA A 95 2.85 -11.76 23.66
C ALA A 95 1.45 -11.37 23.18
N PRO A 96 0.99 -10.12 23.38
CA PRO A 96 -0.19 -9.60 22.70
C PRO A 96 0.09 -9.49 21.19
N SER A 97 0.27 -10.63 20.49
CA SER A 97 0.21 -10.69 19.04
C SER A 97 -1.20 -10.30 18.65
N ALA A 98 -1.28 -9.31 17.79
CA ALA A 98 -2.45 -8.47 17.66
C ALA A 98 -2.68 -8.24 16.17
N GLU A 99 -3.79 -8.76 15.67
CA GLU A 99 -4.28 -8.46 14.33
C GLU A 99 -5.58 -7.68 14.54
N TYR A 100 -5.56 -6.39 14.19
CA TYR A 100 -6.68 -5.47 14.36
C TYR A 100 -7.04 -4.87 13.00
N SER A 101 -8.32 -4.93 12.65
CA SER A 101 -8.82 -4.37 11.38
C SER A 101 -9.91 -3.33 11.63
N LEU A 102 -10.08 -2.43 10.67
CA LEU A 102 -11.14 -1.41 10.68
C LEU A 102 -12.54 -2.03 10.70
N ALA A 103 -12.70 -3.26 10.18
CA ALA A 103 -13.98 -3.96 10.19
C ALA A 103 -14.55 -4.14 11.61
N SER A 104 -13.71 -4.06 12.65
CA SER A 104 -14.14 -4.12 14.05
C SER A 104 -14.05 -2.79 14.81
N ALA A 105 -13.44 -1.74 14.24
CA ALA A 105 -13.21 -0.46 14.94
C ALA A 105 -14.29 0.58 14.64
N ASP A 106 -14.57 1.45 15.61
CA ASP A 106 -15.52 2.55 15.43
C ASP A 106 -14.89 3.72 14.66
N TYR A 107 -13.57 3.88 14.83
CA TYR A 107 -12.81 4.98 14.27
C TYR A 107 -11.36 4.56 14.04
N SER A 108 -10.81 4.96 12.90
CA SER A 108 -9.37 4.95 12.69
C SER A 108 -8.88 6.31 12.22
N SER A 109 -7.61 6.61 12.48
CA SER A 109 -7.01 7.80 11.91
C SER A 109 -5.52 7.63 11.70
N THR A 110 -5.02 8.32 10.70
CA THR A 110 -3.60 8.61 10.56
C THR A 110 -3.36 10.10 10.73
N LEU A 111 -2.27 10.47 11.36
CA LEU A 111 -1.82 11.83 11.57
C LEU A 111 -0.35 11.93 11.19
N TYR A 112 -0.07 12.72 10.17
CA TYR A 112 1.28 12.98 9.68
C TYR A 112 1.72 14.34 10.20
N ARG A 113 2.68 14.37 11.12
CA ARG A 113 3.29 15.61 11.64
C ARG A 113 4.52 15.95 10.81
N TYR A 114 4.67 17.21 10.45
CA TYR A 114 5.78 17.73 9.66
C TYR A 114 6.29 19.05 10.22
N GLY A 115 7.61 19.25 10.19
CA GLY A 115 8.27 20.42 10.77
C GLY A 115 9.66 20.09 11.29
N SER A 116 10.48 21.12 11.50
CA SER A 116 11.94 20.99 11.70
C SER A 116 12.40 20.46 13.07
N SER A 117 11.54 19.81 13.85
CA SER A 117 11.95 19.24 15.14
C SER A 117 11.23 17.96 15.54
N ASP A 118 10.09 17.65 14.93
CA ASP A 118 9.22 16.54 15.35
C ASP A 118 8.48 15.94 14.15
N GLU A 119 9.22 15.49 13.14
CA GLU A 119 8.63 14.68 12.08
C GLU A 119 8.23 13.32 12.64
N GLY A 120 7.00 12.92 12.38
CA GLY A 120 6.50 11.63 12.82
C GLY A 120 5.10 11.36 12.33
N PHE A 121 4.75 10.10 12.15
CA PHE A 121 3.38 9.72 11.84
C PHE A 121 2.79 8.88 12.98
N PHE A 122 1.50 9.05 13.17
CA PHE A 122 0.68 8.30 14.10
C PHE A 122 -0.41 7.59 13.29
N ALA A 123 -0.65 6.32 13.59
CA ALA A 123 -1.72 5.53 13.02
C ALA A 123 -2.39 4.75 14.16
N GLY A 124 -3.71 4.79 14.26
CA GLY A 124 -4.38 4.06 15.33
C GLY A 124 -5.86 3.81 15.12
N PHE A 125 -6.37 2.86 15.91
CA PHE A 125 -7.77 2.50 16.05
C PHE A 125 -8.30 2.90 17.43
N ASN A 126 -9.58 3.26 17.46
CA ASN A 126 -10.34 3.42 18.68
C ASN A 126 -11.60 2.55 18.61
N TYR A 127 -11.80 1.75 19.66
CA TYR A 127 -12.97 0.90 19.87
C TYR A 127 -13.72 1.45 21.09
N SER A 128 -14.84 2.11 20.85
CA SER A 128 -15.68 2.76 21.87
C SER A 128 -16.92 1.94 22.24
N ASP A 129 -17.31 0.98 21.41
CA ASP A 129 -18.44 0.08 21.68
C ASP A 129 -18.06 -1.13 22.58
N GLU A 130 -16.77 -1.32 22.86
CA GLU A 130 -16.28 -2.32 23.82
C GLU A 130 -16.07 -1.65 25.19
N SER A 131 -16.57 -2.28 26.27
CA SER A 131 -16.23 -1.88 27.64
C SER A 131 -15.25 -2.93 28.18
N PRO A 132 -13.97 -2.58 28.43
CA PRO A 132 -13.35 -1.24 28.41
C PRO A 132 -13.09 -0.68 27.00
N ASP A 133 -13.12 0.65 26.79
CA ASP A 133 -12.75 1.25 25.50
C ASP A 133 -11.30 0.87 25.19
N ILE A 134 -11.03 0.49 23.95
CA ILE A 134 -9.72 0.03 23.53
C ILE A 134 -9.08 1.05 22.59
N PHE A 135 -7.85 1.42 22.88
CA PHE A 135 -7.01 2.28 22.04
C PHE A 135 -5.75 1.54 21.62
N TYR A 136 -5.54 1.42 20.31
CA TYR A 136 -4.30 0.92 19.72
C TYR A 136 -3.70 1.99 18.83
N ASN A 137 -2.43 2.31 19.06
CA ASN A 137 -1.69 3.19 18.18
C ASN A 137 -0.29 2.67 17.85
N VAL A 138 0.17 3.09 16.70
CA VAL A 138 1.52 2.96 16.18
C VAL A 138 2.00 4.38 15.92
N GLU A 139 3.07 4.78 16.59
CA GLU A 139 3.72 6.06 16.38
C GLU A 139 5.15 5.82 15.89
N VAL A 140 5.53 6.51 14.82
CA VAL A 140 6.92 6.59 14.36
C VAL A 140 7.36 8.03 14.49
N SER A 141 8.40 8.26 15.28
CA SER A 141 8.95 9.59 15.54
C SER A 141 10.43 9.66 15.16
N ASN A 142 10.82 10.73 14.48
CA ASN A 142 12.19 11.02 14.06
C ASN A 142 12.86 11.94 15.08
N PHE A 143 13.93 11.48 15.73
CA PHE A 143 14.52 12.20 16.87
C PHE A 143 15.78 13.01 16.55
N ASP A 144 16.45 12.73 15.43
CA ASP A 144 17.81 13.23 15.22
C ASP A 144 17.96 14.17 14.00
N ASP A 145 16.86 14.58 13.35
CA ASP A 145 16.87 15.41 12.12
C ASP A 145 17.82 14.86 11.02
N ILE A 146 18.17 13.57 11.07
CA ILE A 146 19.23 12.98 10.21
C ILE A 146 18.74 12.86 8.76
N ALA A 147 17.46 12.55 8.60
CA ALA A 147 16.77 12.43 7.32
C ALA A 147 15.30 12.78 7.52
N SER A 148 14.60 13.25 6.49
CA SER A 148 13.16 13.40 6.58
C SER A 148 12.49 12.02 6.63
N LEU A 149 11.40 11.89 7.39
CA LEU A 149 10.56 10.69 7.40
C LEU A 149 9.72 10.56 6.13
N TYR A 150 9.53 11.65 5.38
CA TYR A 150 8.65 11.69 4.22
C TYR A 150 9.44 11.85 2.92
N GLU A 151 9.05 11.08 1.90
CA GLU A 151 9.49 11.28 0.53
C GLU A 151 8.62 12.33 -0.17
N SER A 152 7.31 12.30 0.09
CA SER A 152 6.34 13.25 -0.48
C SER A 152 5.26 13.60 0.53
N LEU A 153 4.85 14.87 0.52
CA LEU A 153 3.67 15.39 1.22
C LEU A 153 2.57 15.85 0.25
N ASP A 154 2.78 15.65 -1.05
CA ASP A 154 1.79 16.01 -2.08
C ASP A 154 0.72 14.93 -2.15
N GLY A 155 -0.51 15.25 -1.70
CA GLY A 155 -1.60 14.28 -1.60
C GLY A 155 -1.51 13.45 -0.32
N TYR A 156 -1.76 12.13 -0.42
CA TYR A 156 -1.57 11.23 0.70
C TYR A 156 -0.07 11.09 1.00
N PRO A 157 0.42 11.36 2.22
CA PRO A 157 1.84 11.37 2.51
C PRO A 157 2.51 10.03 2.26
N VAL A 158 3.67 10.08 1.60
CA VAL A 158 4.52 8.93 1.30
C VAL A 158 5.69 8.97 2.28
N VAL A 159 5.75 7.98 3.18
CA VAL A 159 6.89 7.72 4.06
C VAL A 159 8.08 7.27 3.23
N ALA A 160 9.26 7.80 3.50
CA ALA A 160 10.49 7.41 2.83
C ALA A 160 10.89 5.98 3.23
N GLU A 161 11.21 5.14 2.25
CA GLU A 161 11.72 3.80 2.52
C GLU A 161 13.14 3.85 3.09
N VAL A 162 13.38 2.99 4.07
CA VAL A 162 14.64 2.89 4.79
C VAL A 162 14.99 1.41 4.94
N ALA A 163 15.79 0.88 4.01
CA ALA A 163 16.25 -0.52 4.08
C ALA A 163 17.16 -0.80 5.30
N LYS A 164 17.82 0.23 5.83
CA LYS A 164 18.63 0.13 7.04
C LYS A 164 18.69 1.46 7.76
N ALA A 165 17.87 1.61 8.79
CA ALA A 165 17.84 2.83 9.57
C ALA A 165 19.19 3.03 10.29
N PRO A 166 19.71 4.27 10.36
CA PRO A 166 20.76 4.60 11.31
C PRO A 166 20.30 4.19 12.71
N GLN A 167 21.23 3.71 13.54
CA GLN A 167 20.88 3.35 14.91
C GLN A 167 20.19 4.55 15.58
N GLN A 168 19.00 4.30 16.12
CA GLN A 168 18.20 5.26 16.89
C GLN A 168 17.58 6.43 16.12
N ALA A 169 17.59 6.41 14.78
CA ALA A 169 17.00 7.50 13.98
C ALA A 169 15.47 7.63 14.17
N PHE A 170 14.78 6.49 14.23
CA PHE A 170 13.32 6.44 14.32
C PHE A 170 12.90 5.59 15.51
N LEU A 171 12.02 6.13 16.34
CA LEU A 171 11.39 5.43 17.45
C LEU A 171 9.99 4.96 17.00
N LEU A 172 9.78 3.66 17.05
CA LEU A 172 8.48 3.01 17.02
C LEU A 172 7.93 2.96 18.45
N THR A 173 6.74 3.50 18.66
CA THR A 173 5.98 3.34 19.90
C THR A 173 4.67 2.64 19.58
N LEU A 174 4.43 1.50 20.23
CA LEU A 174 3.16 0.78 20.19
C LEU A 174 2.48 0.99 21.53
N THR A 175 1.27 1.56 21.54
CA THR A 175 0.49 1.66 22.77
C THR A 175 -0.80 0.89 22.61
N TYR A 176 -1.11 0.10 23.63
CA TYR A 176 -2.40 -0.49 23.86
C TYR A 176 -2.92 -0.01 25.20
N LEU A 177 -4.11 0.58 25.22
CA LEU A 177 -4.77 1.03 26.45
C LEU A 177 -6.20 0.48 26.50
N THR A 178 -6.60 -0.02 27.67
CA THR A 178 -8.00 -0.36 27.97
C THR A 178 -8.54 0.60 29.03
N THR A 179 -9.67 1.26 28.77
CA THR A 179 -10.25 2.20 29.73
C THR A 179 -11.09 1.48 30.79
N GLY A 180 -10.63 1.46 32.04
CA GLY A 180 -11.40 0.91 33.17
C GLY A 180 -10.92 -0.46 33.68
N GLN A 181 -9.87 -1.00 33.09
CA GLN A 181 -8.97 -1.97 33.74
C GLN A 181 -7.58 -1.32 33.81
N ASP A 182 -6.75 -1.67 34.80
CA ASP A 182 -5.33 -1.27 34.86
C ASP A 182 -4.50 -2.00 33.77
N GLY A 183 -5.08 -2.24 32.60
CA GLY A 183 -4.52 -3.06 31.52
C GLY A 183 -4.13 -2.22 30.33
N GLY A 184 -2.85 -2.26 29.98
CA GLY A 184 -2.30 -1.63 28.80
C GLY A 184 -0.80 -1.87 28.76
N TYR A 185 -0.21 -1.77 27.58
CA TYR A 185 1.24 -1.86 27.44
C TYR A 185 1.74 -0.78 26.49
N MET A 186 2.99 -0.37 26.71
CA MET A 186 3.71 0.52 25.81
C MET A 186 5.03 -0.15 25.40
N VAL A 187 5.20 -0.35 24.10
CA VAL A 187 6.42 -0.90 23.53
C VAL A 187 7.15 0.22 22.82
N GLY A 188 8.32 0.60 23.32
CA GLY A 188 9.23 1.50 22.63
C GLY A 188 10.30 0.68 21.90
N SER A 189 10.61 1.01 20.66
CA SER A 189 11.63 0.29 19.90
C SER A 189 12.23 1.18 18.83
N TYR A 190 13.51 1.02 18.52
CA TYR A 190 14.08 1.71 17.36
C TYR A 190 13.85 0.91 16.09
N LEU A 191 13.36 1.58 15.05
CA LEU A 191 13.18 0.97 13.74
C LEU A 191 14.53 0.58 13.13
N SER A 192 14.51 -0.53 12.43
CA SER A 192 15.62 -1.04 11.63
C SER A 192 15.33 -0.95 10.14
N SER A 193 14.06 -1.08 9.74
CA SER A 193 13.61 -0.77 8.38
C SER A 193 12.19 -0.21 8.32
N ILE A 194 11.94 0.52 7.22
CA ILE A 194 10.64 1.02 6.76
C ILE A 194 10.54 0.63 5.29
N GLU A 195 9.56 -0.19 4.92
CA GLU A 195 9.44 -0.77 3.58
C GLU A 195 7.97 -0.78 3.17
N TYR A 196 7.65 -0.45 1.93
CA TYR A 196 6.31 -0.71 1.42
C TYR A 196 6.17 -2.19 1.10
N ILE A 197 5.05 -2.79 1.51
CA ILE A 197 4.65 -4.09 0.99
C ILE A 197 4.04 -3.81 -0.38
N ILE A 198 4.90 -3.96 -1.36
CA ILE A 198 4.50 -4.09 -2.74
C ILE A 198 3.56 -5.30 -2.83
N THR A 199 2.28 -5.02 -3.01
CA THR A 199 1.30 -6.07 -3.34
C THR A 199 1.37 -6.29 -4.85
N ASP A 200 1.42 -7.55 -5.24
CA ASP A 200 1.41 -8.07 -6.61
C ASP A 200 0.41 -9.22 -6.53
N ALA A 201 -0.88 -8.88 -6.68
CA ALA A 201 -2.00 -9.73 -6.32
C ALA A 201 -2.12 -10.96 -7.24
N ASP A 202 -1.70 -10.83 -8.50
CA ASP A 202 -1.72 -11.89 -9.50
C ASP A 202 -0.36 -12.56 -9.70
N GLY A 203 0.72 -12.00 -9.14
CA GLY A 203 2.06 -12.58 -9.13
C GLY A 203 2.79 -12.41 -10.45
N ASP A 204 2.46 -11.41 -11.24
CA ASP A 204 3.02 -11.17 -12.57
C ASP A 204 4.38 -10.43 -12.51
N GLY A 205 4.77 -9.96 -11.33
CA GLY A 205 6.03 -9.27 -11.04
C GLY A 205 5.93 -7.74 -11.13
N VAL A 206 4.75 -7.19 -11.38
CA VAL A 206 4.44 -5.76 -11.32
C VAL A 206 3.54 -5.51 -10.11
N THR A 207 3.75 -4.38 -9.46
CA THR A 207 3.02 -4.02 -8.25
C THR A 207 1.61 -3.59 -8.61
N ASP A 208 0.58 -3.93 -7.84
CA ASP A 208 -0.82 -3.54 -8.09
C ASP A 208 -0.98 -2.04 -8.40
N ALA A 209 -0.21 -1.18 -7.72
CA ALA A 209 -0.23 0.28 -7.92
C ALA A 209 0.30 0.76 -9.29
N LEU A 210 1.08 -0.07 -9.99
CA LEU A 210 1.66 0.18 -11.32
C LEU A 210 1.05 -0.74 -12.38
N ASP A 211 0.25 -1.71 -11.96
CA ASP A 211 -0.34 -2.72 -12.80
C ASP A 211 -1.63 -2.19 -13.45
N LEU A 212 -1.67 -2.21 -14.77
CA LEU A 212 -2.84 -1.84 -15.58
C LEU A 212 -3.73 -3.05 -15.89
N CYS A 213 -3.26 -4.26 -15.62
CA CYS A 213 -3.93 -5.52 -15.87
C CYS A 213 -4.07 -6.31 -14.56
N GLU A 214 -4.99 -5.87 -13.68
CA GLU A 214 -5.29 -6.42 -12.33
C GLU A 214 -5.32 -7.97 -12.18
N ALA A 215 -5.48 -8.70 -13.28
CA ALA A 215 -5.43 -10.14 -13.32
C ALA A 215 -4.81 -10.60 -14.65
N SER A 216 -3.49 -10.48 -14.75
CA SER A 216 -2.69 -10.94 -15.86
C SER A 216 -2.74 -12.45 -16.05
N ILE A 217 -2.76 -12.86 -17.32
CA ILE A 217 -2.60 -14.26 -17.70
C ILE A 217 -1.11 -14.62 -17.57
N ILE A 218 -0.74 -15.33 -16.49
CA ILE A 218 0.66 -15.67 -16.15
C ILE A 218 1.15 -17.04 -16.65
N ASP A 219 0.45 -17.66 -17.61
CA ASP A 219 0.92 -18.91 -18.24
C ASP A 219 2.29 -18.71 -18.89
N GLU A 220 3.20 -19.71 -18.85
CA GLU A 220 4.57 -19.62 -19.40
C GLU A 220 4.59 -19.23 -20.89
N THR A 221 3.55 -19.61 -21.63
CA THR A 221 3.44 -19.42 -23.08
C THR A 221 2.08 -18.89 -23.47
N VAL A 222 2.03 -18.09 -24.53
CA VAL A 222 0.79 -17.51 -25.05
C VAL A 222 -0.09 -18.59 -25.67
N VAL A 223 -1.28 -18.79 -25.13
CA VAL A 223 -2.32 -19.71 -25.64
C VAL A 223 -3.43 -18.90 -26.29
N LEU A 224 -3.71 -19.16 -27.57
CA LEU A 224 -4.74 -18.48 -28.35
C LEU A 224 -5.73 -19.52 -28.85
N ASN A 225 -7.02 -19.38 -28.54
CA ASN A 225 -8.07 -20.33 -28.93
C ASN A 225 -7.75 -21.80 -28.56
N GLY A 226 -7.13 -22.00 -27.39
CA GLY A 226 -6.68 -23.31 -26.91
C GLY A 226 -5.43 -23.88 -27.60
N ILE A 227 -4.81 -23.13 -28.53
CA ILE A 227 -3.57 -23.50 -29.20
C ILE A 227 -2.40 -22.79 -28.51
N ASN A 228 -1.47 -23.57 -27.95
CA ASN A 228 -0.21 -23.04 -27.43
C ASN A 228 0.70 -22.61 -28.60
N SER A 229 1.05 -21.32 -28.63
CA SER A 229 1.90 -20.75 -29.69
C SER A 229 3.39 -21.10 -29.56
N GLY A 230 3.84 -21.50 -28.37
CA GLY A 230 5.25 -21.67 -27.99
C GLY A 230 6.00 -20.35 -27.79
N VAL A 231 5.32 -19.21 -27.87
CA VAL A 231 5.89 -17.89 -27.57
C VAL A 231 5.82 -17.66 -26.07
N THR A 232 6.94 -17.23 -25.47
CA THR A 232 6.99 -16.89 -24.04
C THR A 232 6.04 -15.73 -23.75
N ASN A 233 5.26 -15.87 -22.68
CA ASN A 233 4.30 -14.87 -22.28
C ASN A 233 4.95 -13.89 -21.29
N THR A 234 5.60 -12.87 -21.81
CA THR A 234 6.30 -11.88 -20.99
C THR A 234 5.34 -10.79 -20.50
N VAL A 235 5.48 -10.40 -19.24
CA VAL A 235 4.82 -9.23 -18.64
C VAL A 235 5.59 -7.97 -18.99
N ASP A 236 4.88 -6.91 -19.40
CA ASP A 236 5.48 -5.62 -19.70
C ASP A 236 5.61 -4.72 -18.47
N ALA A 237 6.14 -3.51 -18.64
CA ALA A 237 6.37 -2.60 -17.51
C ALA A 237 5.09 -2.02 -16.88
N ASN A 238 3.93 -2.24 -17.50
CA ASN A 238 2.63 -1.83 -16.99
C ASN A 238 1.85 -3.01 -16.39
N GLY A 239 2.49 -4.16 -16.17
CA GLY A 239 1.83 -5.34 -15.60
C GLY A 239 0.91 -6.07 -16.55
N CYS A 240 1.02 -5.87 -17.87
CA CYS A 240 0.21 -6.65 -18.82
C CYS A 240 1.05 -7.71 -19.52
N SER A 241 0.62 -8.97 -19.51
CA SER A 241 1.26 -10.02 -20.30
C SER A 241 0.94 -9.91 -21.79
N VAL A 242 1.72 -10.59 -22.63
CA VAL A 242 1.41 -10.72 -24.06
C VAL A 242 0.02 -11.34 -24.26
N ALA A 243 -0.35 -12.33 -23.45
CA ALA A 243 -1.65 -12.99 -23.53
C ALA A 243 -2.80 -12.02 -23.20
N ASP A 244 -2.64 -11.11 -22.23
CA ASP A 244 -3.66 -10.11 -21.87
C ASP A 244 -3.96 -9.16 -23.02
N GLN A 245 -2.91 -8.74 -23.73
CA GLN A 245 -3.04 -7.90 -24.93
C GLN A 245 -3.86 -8.59 -26.04
N PHE A 246 -3.80 -9.92 -26.11
CA PHE A 246 -4.64 -10.70 -27.02
C PHE A 246 -6.02 -11.00 -26.45
N ALA A 247 -6.20 -11.11 -25.13
CA ALA A 247 -7.50 -11.33 -24.50
C ALA A 247 -8.48 -10.17 -24.75
N LEU A 248 -7.96 -8.96 -24.99
CA LEU A 248 -8.75 -7.80 -25.46
C LEU A 248 -9.30 -7.98 -26.88
N CYS A 249 -8.72 -8.88 -27.67
CA CYS A 249 -9.26 -9.23 -28.97
C CYS A 249 -10.34 -10.32 -28.80
N ASP A 250 -11.46 -10.14 -29.47
CA ASP A 250 -12.46 -11.21 -29.64
C ASP A 250 -11.88 -12.28 -30.59
N ILE A 251 -11.12 -13.22 -30.02
CA ILE A 251 -10.42 -14.27 -30.77
C ILE A 251 -11.29 -15.53 -30.92
N ASP A 252 -12.31 -15.69 -30.06
CA ASP A 252 -13.23 -16.82 -30.07
C ASP A 252 -14.29 -16.66 -31.17
N ARG A 253 -14.04 -17.30 -32.31
CA ARG A 253 -15.04 -17.42 -33.38
C ARG A 253 -15.74 -18.77 -33.31
N ASP A 254 -16.75 -18.86 -32.45
CA ASP A 254 -17.71 -19.97 -32.38
C ASP A 254 -18.70 -20.04 -33.57
N GLY A 255 -18.33 -19.45 -34.71
CA GLY A 255 -19.14 -19.46 -35.92
C GLY A 255 -18.88 -20.71 -36.75
N ASP A 256 -19.86 -21.63 -36.81
CA ASP A 256 -19.93 -22.81 -37.69
C ASP A 256 -20.03 -22.46 -39.20
N ASP A 257 -19.67 -21.23 -39.56
CA ASP A 257 -19.79 -20.66 -40.88
C ASP A 257 -18.47 -20.82 -41.63
N TYR A 258 -18.51 -21.27 -42.88
CA TYR A 258 -17.36 -21.52 -43.77
C TYR A 258 -16.57 -20.24 -44.16
N SER A 259 -16.69 -19.20 -43.34
CA SER A 259 -15.97 -17.94 -43.42
C SER A 259 -14.50 -18.10 -43.00
N TYR A 260 -13.66 -17.21 -43.51
CA TYR A 260 -12.20 -17.22 -43.37
C TYR A 260 -11.70 -17.51 -41.94
N ARG A 261 -10.93 -18.60 -41.77
CA ARG A 261 -10.30 -19.05 -40.52
C ARG A 261 -8.93 -18.42 -40.25
N GLY A 262 -8.73 -17.17 -40.66
CA GLY A 262 -7.48 -16.48 -40.36
C GLY A 262 -7.60 -15.57 -39.15
N PRO A 263 -6.45 -15.00 -38.73
CA PRO A 263 -6.37 -14.07 -37.61
C PRO A 263 -7.38 -12.93 -37.73
N THR A 264 -7.98 -12.54 -36.61
CA THR A 264 -8.81 -11.34 -36.57
C THR A 264 -7.96 -10.09 -36.82
N TYR A 265 -8.59 -9.01 -37.29
CA TYR A 265 -7.88 -7.75 -37.51
C TYR A 265 -7.27 -7.22 -36.20
N CYS A 266 -7.97 -7.36 -35.09
CA CYS A 266 -7.47 -7.01 -33.75
C CYS A 266 -6.17 -7.75 -33.45
N ALA A 267 -6.20 -9.10 -33.48
CA ALA A 267 -5.04 -9.91 -33.14
C ALA A 267 -3.83 -9.60 -34.05
N MET A 268 -4.08 -9.34 -35.34
CA MET A 268 -3.02 -8.92 -36.27
C MET A 268 -2.41 -7.57 -35.87
N MET A 269 -3.23 -6.59 -35.50
CA MET A 269 -2.75 -5.27 -35.07
C MET A 269 -1.97 -5.36 -33.77
N THR A 270 -2.50 -6.06 -32.75
CA THR A 270 -1.81 -6.31 -31.47
C THR A 270 -0.45 -6.97 -31.70
N THR A 271 -0.39 -8.00 -32.55
CA THR A 271 0.88 -8.67 -32.89
C THR A 271 1.92 -7.69 -33.45
N TYR A 272 1.51 -6.81 -34.36
CA TYR A 272 2.42 -5.83 -34.95
C TYR A 272 2.80 -4.71 -33.99
N ASP A 273 1.92 -4.32 -33.08
CA ASP A 273 2.19 -3.30 -32.07
C ASP A 273 3.23 -3.80 -31.07
N LEU A 274 3.07 -5.02 -30.55
CA LEU A 274 4.05 -5.67 -29.67
C LEU A 274 5.41 -5.87 -30.36
N TYR A 275 5.43 -6.21 -31.64
CA TYR A 275 6.67 -6.28 -32.43
C TYR A 275 7.35 -4.91 -32.55
N ARG A 276 6.59 -3.83 -32.81
CA ARG A 276 7.13 -2.47 -32.93
C ARG A 276 7.67 -1.94 -31.60
N GLN A 277 7.08 -2.35 -30.48
CA GLN A 277 7.54 -2.03 -29.14
C GLN A 277 8.77 -2.84 -28.72
N GLY A 278 9.12 -3.89 -29.48
CA GLY A 278 10.24 -4.77 -29.18
C GLY A 278 9.95 -5.84 -28.13
N VAL A 279 8.68 -6.01 -27.74
CA VAL A 279 8.22 -7.08 -26.85
C VAL A 279 8.31 -8.43 -27.56
N LEU A 280 7.92 -8.46 -28.84
CA LEU A 280 8.03 -9.65 -29.67
C LEU A 280 9.16 -9.55 -30.69
N THR A 281 9.82 -10.66 -30.94
CA THR A 281 10.71 -10.85 -32.09
C THR A 281 9.92 -11.22 -33.34
N TYR A 282 10.55 -11.06 -34.51
CA TYR A 282 9.94 -11.44 -35.78
C TYR A 282 9.60 -12.95 -35.86
N THR A 283 10.37 -13.80 -35.18
CA THR A 283 10.10 -15.24 -35.13
C THR A 283 8.83 -15.53 -34.33
N GLU A 284 8.67 -14.88 -33.18
CA GLU A 284 7.49 -15.04 -32.32
C GLU A 284 6.22 -14.52 -32.99
N VAL A 285 6.29 -13.41 -33.72
CA VAL A 285 5.19 -12.93 -34.58
C VAL A 285 4.71 -14.01 -35.55
N ARG A 286 5.62 -14.78 -36.15
CA ARG A 286 5.26 -15.88 -37.05
C ARG A 286 4.66 -17.06 -36.32
N MET A 287 5.10 -17.33 -35.10
CA MET A 287 4.56 -18.40 -34.25
C MET A 287 3.13 -18.07 -33.82
N LEU A 288 2.88 -16.85 -33.33
CA LEU A 288 1.54 -16.38 -32.96
C LEU A 288 0.57 -16.41 -34.14
N ARG A 289 1.00 -15.98 -35.34
CA ARG A 289 0.17 -16.06 -36.55
C ARG A 289 -0.21 -17.47 -36.99
N ASN A 290 0.53 -18.49 -36.55
CA ASN A 290 0.16 -19.89 -36.81
C ASN A 290 -0.79 -20.45 -35.75
N ALA A 291 -0.86 -19.81 -34.58
CA ALA A 291 -1.76 -20.18 -33.49
C ALA A 291 -3.13 -19.45 -33.56
N LEU A 292 -3.19 -18.33 -34.29
CA LEU A 292 -4.41 -17.56 -34.62
C LEU A 292 -5.17 -18.16 -35.82
#